data_AF-A0A0C2FDL8-F1
#
_entry.id   AF-A0A0C2FDL8-F1
#
_cell.length_a   1.000
_cell.length_b   1.000
_cell.length_c   1.000
_cell.angle_alpha   90.00
_cell.angle_beta   90.00
_cell.angle_gamma   90.00
#
_symmetry.space_group_name_H-M   'P 1'
#
loop_
_entity.id
_entity.type
_entity.pdbx_description
1 polymer ?
#
loop_
_entity_poly.entity_id
_entity_poly.type
_entity_poly.pdbx_seq_one_letter_code
_entity_poly.pdbx_strand_id
1 'polypeptide(L)'
;MAVITGILGTCASSMVVAVVARKLELTRAEKHVHNFMMDTQLTKQLKHSAANVLRETWLIYKFRKKVEKVDYARIRQHQRKFLVAIYEMRKVKRDQRKLAENFVSLGDVAK
;
A
#
# COMPACT_ATOMS: atom_id res chain seq x y z
N MET A 1 22.04 24.82 -42.19
CA MET A 1 20.59 24.60 -42.03
C MET A 1 20.26 23.40 -41.15
N ALA A 2 20.81 22.20 -41.39
CA ALA A 2 20.52 21.00 -40.59
C ALA A 2 20.75 21.15 -39.06
N VAL A 3 21.81 21.87 -38.64
CA VAL A 3 22.11 22.10 -37.22
C VAL A 3 21.02 22.95 -36.52
N ILE A 4 20.51 23.97 -37.20
CA ILE A 4 19.48 24.87 -36.64
C ILE A 4 18.16 24.11 -36.48
N THR A 5 17.80 23.30 -37.48
CA THR A 5 16.61 22.43 -37.42
C THR A 5 16.72 21.40 -36.29
N GLY A 6 17.91 20.84 -36.06
CA GLY A 6 18.17 19.92 -34.95
C GLY A 6 17.97 20.59 -33.58
N ILE A 7 18.53 21.79 -33.39
CA ILE A 7 18.37 22.56 -32.15
C ILE A 7 16.90 22.86 -31.88
N LEU A 8 16.17 23.37 -32.88
CA LEU A 8 14.73 23.67 -32.75
C LEU A 8 13.90 22.42 -32.41
N GLY A 9 14.21 21.28 -33.01
CA GLY A 9 13.56 20.00 -32.69
C GLY A 9 13.76 19.60 -31.23
N THR A 10 15.00 19.67 -30.72
CA THR A 10 15.28 19.34 -29.31
C THR A 10 14.64 20.31 -28.32
N CYS A 11 14.62 21.61 -28.64
CA CYS A 11 13.93 22.62 -27.84
C CYS A 11 12.41 22.34 -27.79
N ALA A 12 11.79 22.02 -28.92
CA ALA A 12 10.38 21.65 -28.97
C ALA A 12 10.08 20.40 -28.13
N SER A 13 10.89 19.35 -28.26
CA SER A 13 10.74 18.12 -27.45
C SER A 13 10.90 18.41 -25.95
N SER A 14 11.89 19.19 -25.54
CA SER A 14 12.07 19.56 -24.12
C SER A 14 10.89 20.36 -23.55
N MET A 15 10.33 21.27 -24.36
CA MET A 15 9.19 22.09 -23.95
C MET A 15 7.94 21.22 -23.74
N VAL A 16 7.68 20.28 -24.65
CA VAL A 16 6.55 19.34 -24.50
C VAL A 16 6.70 18.49 -23.25
N VAL A 17 7.87 17.92 -22.99
CA VAL A 17 8.13 17.12 -21.77
C VAL A 17 7.89 17.96 -20.51
N ALA A 18 8.35 19.21 -20.48
CA ALA A 18 8.15 20.10 -19.35
C ALA A 18 6.66 20.42 -19.11
N VAL A 19 5.88 20.64 -20.18
CA VAL A 19 4.44 20.89 -20.07
C VAL A 19 3.70 19.64 -19.59
N VAL A 20 4.04 18.47 -20.12
CA VAL A 20 3.45 17.19 -19.70
C VAL A 20 3.75 16.92 -18.23
N ALA A 21 4.98 17.15 -17.77
CA ALA A 21 5.34 16.99 -16.37
C ALA A 21 4.45 17.85 -15.44
N ARG A 22 4.25 19.12 -15.78
CA ARG A 22 3.37 20.03 -15.02
C ARG A 22 1.91 19.61 -15.00
N LYS A 23 1.42 18.93 -16.05
CA LYS A 23 0.05 18.41 -16.12
C LYS A 23 -0.12 17.08 -15.37
N LEU A 24 0.97 16.32 -15.19
CA LEU A 24 0.98 15.07 -14.42
C LEU A 24 1.16 15.29 -12.92
N GLU A 25 1.66 16.46 -12.50
CA GLU A 25 1.70 16.83 -11.09
C GLU A 25 0.28 17.00 -10.55
N LEU A 26 -0.16 16.06 -9.70
CA LEU A 26 -1.45 16.19 -9.02
C LEU A 26 -1.52 17.51 -8.26
N THR A 27 -2.66 18.18 -8.39
CA THR A 27 -2.98 19.38 -7.61
C THR A 27 -3.06 19.04 -6.12
N ARG A 28 -2.92 20.05 -5.26
CA ARG A 28 -2.99 19.87 -3.80
C ARG A 28 -4.31 19.23 -3.34
N ALA A 29 -5.43 19.59 -3.99
CA ALA A 29 -6.74 19.03 -3.72
C ALA A 29 -6.82 17.53 -4.11
N GLU A 30 -6.34 17.17 -5.30
CA GLU A 30 -6.30 15.76 -5.74
C GLU A 30 -5.40 14.90 -4.86
N LYS A 31 -4.23 15.41 -4.44
CA LYS A 31 -3.35 14.72 -3.49
C LYS A 31 -4.05 14.46 -2.16
N HIS A 32 -4.81 15.43 -1.66
CA HIS A 32 -5.54 15.27 -0.39
C HIS A 32 -6.61 14.16 -0.49
N VAL A 33 -7.41 14.17 -1.55
CA VAL A 33 -8.43 13.13 -1.79
C VAL A 33 -7.78 11.77 -2.00
N HIS A 34 -6.71 11.69 -2.80
CA HIS A 34 -5.99 10.45 -3.05
C HIS A 34 -5.42 9.86 -1.75
N ASN A 35 -4.82 10.70 -0.89
CA ASN A 35 -4.29 10.24 0.37
C ASN A 35 -5.38 9.81 1.35
N PHE A 36 -6.52 10.51 1.40
CA PHE A 36 -7.67 10.09 2.20
C PHE A 36 -8.22 8.73 1.76
N MET A 37 -8.34 8.53 0.44
CA MET A 37 -8.78 7.25 -0.12
C MET A 37 -7.79 6.13 0.24
N MET A 38 -6.50 6.39 0.13
CA MET A 38 -5.45 5.43 0.44
C MET A 38 -5.42 5.06 1.93
N ASP A 39 -5.57 6.02 2.83
CA ASP A 39 -5.66 5.77 4.28
C ASP A 39 -6.90 4.93 4.65
N THR A 40 -8.04 5.26 4.05
CA THR A 40 -9.28 4.50 4.22
C THR A 40 -9.11 3.05 3.77
N GLN A 41 -8.44 2.82 2.64
CA GLN A 41 -8.15 1.48 2.13
C GLN A 41 -7.21 0.71 3.05
N LEU A 42 -6.11 1.31 3.51
CA LEU A 42 -5.18 0.65 4.43
C LEU A 42 -5.85 0.30 5.76
N THR A 43 -6.70 1.19 6.29
CA THR A 43 -7.44 0.93 7.52
C THR A 43 -8.39 -0.25 7.38
N LYS A 44 -9.09 -0.37 6.24
CA LYS A 44 -9.93 -1.55 5.94
C LYS A 44 -9.10 -2.84 5.85
N GLN A 45 -7.97 -2.80 5.15
CA GLN A 45 -7.05 -3.94 5.02
C GLN A 45 -6.46 -4.38 6.36
N LEU A 46 -6.15 -3.43 7.24
CA LEU A 46 -5.63 -3.72 8.58
C LEU A 46 -6.67 -4.48 9.42
N LYS A 47 -7.92 -3.99 9.44
CA LYS A 47 -9.04 -4.66 10.14
C LYS A 47 -9.29 -6.05 9.59
N HIS A 48 -9.27 -6.21 8.26
CA HIS A 48 -9.45 -7.51 7.62
C HIS A 48 -8.33 -8.51 7.99
N SER A 49 -7.07 -8.07 7.90
CA SER A 49 -5.92 -8.91 8.25
C SER A 49 -5.94 -9.29 9.73
N ALA A 50 -6.27 -8.35 10.62
CA ALA A 50 -6.41 -8.62 12.05
C ALA A 50 -7.53 -9.64 12.35
N ALA A 51 -8.67 -9.55 11.65
CA ALA A 51 -9.74 -10.53 11.77
C ALA A 51 -9.28 -11.93 11.32
N ASN A 52 -8.50 -12.01 10.24
CA ASN A 52 -7.91 -13.28 9.78
C ASN A 52 -6.93 -13.87 10.80
N VAL A 53 -6.10 -13.05 11.44
CA VAL A 53 -5.20 -13.48 12.53
C VAL A 53 -6.00 -14.13 13.67
N LEU A 54 -7.08 -13.47 14.12
CA LEU A 54 -7.95 -14.01 15.18
C LEU A 54 -8.65 -15.31 14.75
N ARG A 55 -9.19 -15.32 13.53
CA ARG A 55 -9.87 -16.49 12.95
C ARG A 55 -8.95 -17.70 12.89
N GLU A 56 -7.75 -17.55 12.33
CA GLU A 56 -6.81 -18.66 12.19
C GLU A 56 -6.26 -19.10 13.56
N THR A 57 -6.03 -18.18 14.50
CA THR A 57 -5.68 -18.53 15.90
C THR A 57 -6.73 -19.43 16.52
N TRP A 58 -8.00 -19.05 16.39
CA TRP A 58 -9.12 -19.84 16.90
C TRP A 58 -9.22 -21.22 16.24
N LEU A 59 -9.06 -21.28 14.90
CA LEU A 59 -9.12 -22.56 14.17
C LEU A 59 -7.97 -23.49 14.54
N ILE A 60 -6.75 -22.96 14.71
CA ILE A 60 -5.61 -23.73 15.22
C ILE A 60 -5.92 -24.29 16.61
N TYR A 61 -6.45 -23.47 17.52
CA TYR A 61 -6.82 -23.91 18.86
C TYR A 61 -7.91 -25.00 18.81
N LYS A 62 -8.95 -24.78 18.01
CA LYS A 62 -10.06 -25.73 17.83
C LYS A 62 -9.56 -27.09 17.36
N PHE A 63 -8.79 -27.14 16.26
CA PHE A 63 -8.32 -28.41 15.70
C PHE A 63 -7.23 -29.09 16.54
N ARG A 64 -6.56 -28.34 17.42
CA ARG A 64 -5.55 -28.89 18.33
C ARG A 64 -6.13 -29.44 19.64
N LYS A 65 -7.17 -28.81 20.19
CA LYS A 65 -7.67 -29.09 21.57
C LYS A 65 -9.13 -29.50 21.68
N LYS A 66 -9.98 -29.24 20.68
CA LYS A 66 -11.44 -29.44 20.73
C LYS A 66 -11.94 -30.50 19.73
N VAL A 67 -11.08 -31.41 19.28
CA VAL A 67 -11.46 -32.48 18.33
C VAL A 67 -10.97 -33.83 18.86
N GLU A 68 -11.80 -34.86 18.68
CA GLU A 68 -11.57 -36.23 19.15
C GLU A 68 -10.38 -36.91 18.43
N LYS A 69 -10.19 -36.65 17.13
CA LYS A 69 -9.02 -37.07 16.35
C LYS A 69 -8.32 -35.87 15.72
N VAL A 70 -7.04 -35.71 16.01
CA VAL A 70 -6.24 -34.57 15.54
C VAL A 70 -5.77 -34.79 14.10
N ASP A 71 -6.16 -33.89 13.20
CA ASP A 71 -5.64 -33.82 11.83
C ASP A 71 -4.50 -32.80 11.72
N TYR A 72 -3.27 -33.30 11.70
CA TYR A 72 -2.07 -32.48 11.59
C TYR A 72 -1.95 -31.75 10.24
N ALA A 73 -2.52 -32.28 9.15
CA ALA A 73 -2.46 -31.61 7.85
C ALA A 73 -3.32 -30.35 7.86
N ARG A 74 -4.53 -30.43 8.43
CA ARG A 74 -5.42 -29.27 8.60
C ARG A 74 -4.83 -28.22 9.55
N ILE A 75 -4.19 -28.62 10.65
CA ILE A 75 -3.49 -27.69 11.54
C ILE A 75 -2.38 -26.94 10.81
N ARG A 76 -1.52 -27.65 10.05
CA ARG A 76 -0.45 -27.02 9.26
C ARG A 76 -0.99 -26.02 8.23
N GLN A 77 -2.15 -26.31 7.63
CA GLN A 77 -2.81 -25.39 6.70
C GLN A 77 -3.23 -24.09 7.41
N HIS A 78 -3.87 -24.18 8.58
CA HIS A 78 -4.26 -23.01 9.37
C HIS A 78 -3.06 -22.24 9.92
N GLN A 79 -1.98 -22.92 10.31
CA GLN A 79 -0.72 -22.28 10.70
C GLN A 79 -0.11 -21.46 9.55
N ARG A 80 -0.11 -22.00 8.32
CA ARG A 80 0.36 -21.24 7.14
C ARG A 80 -0.50 -20.00 6.91
N LYS A 81 -1.83 -20.13 6.94
CA LYS A 81 -2.77 -19.00 6.80
C LYS A 81 -2.59 -17.95 7.90
N PHE A 82 -2.36 -18.40 9.14
CA PHE A 82 -2.07 -17.52 10.27
C PHE A 82 -0.79 -16.69 10.06
N LEU A 83 0.29 -17.34 9.60
CA LEU A 83 1.56 -16.65 9.31
C LEU A 83 1.40 -15.63 8.17
N VAL A 84 0.64 -15.99 7.12
CA VAL A 84 0.32 -15.06 6.03
C VAL A 84 -0.48 -13.86 6.55
N ALA A 85 -1.51 -14.07 7.36
CA ALA A 85 -2.30 -12.99 7.93
C ALA A 85 -1.47 -12.05 8.84
N ILE A 86 -0.53 -12.60 9.62
CA ILE A 86 0.42 -11.80 10.40
C ILE A 86 1.31 -10.96 9.49
N TYR A 87 1.84 -11.57 8.43
CA TYR A 87 2.71 -10.89 7.47
C TYR A 87 1.97 -9.74 6.79
N GLU A 88 0.75 -9.98 6.30
CA GLU A 88 -0.12 -8.97 5.68
C GLU A 88 -0.43 -7.84 6.66
N MET A 89 -0.83 -8.16 7.89
CA MET A 89 -1.11 -7.15 8.91
C MET A 89 0.12 -6.26 9.20
N ARG A 90 1.32 -6.86 9.30
CA ARG A 90 2.57 -6.12 9.49
C ARG A 90 2.94 -5.28 8.27
N LYS A 91 2.69 -5.78 7.06
CA LYS A 91 2.90 -5.04 5.81
C LYS A 91 2.01 -3.79 5.77
N VAL A 92 0.70 -3.96 5.97
CA VAL A 92 -0.27 -2.85 6.00
C VAL A 92 0.10 -1.81 7.05
N LYS A 93 0.53 -2.23 8.25
CA LYS A 93 0.99 -1.31 9.31
C LYS A 93 2.24 -0.53 8.90
N ARG A 94 3.17 -1.12 8.15
CA ARG A 94 4.32 -0.39 7.60
C ARG A 94 3.89 0.60 6.52
N ASP A 95 2.96 0.21 5.66
CA ASP A 95 2.44 1.09 4.61
C ASP A 95 1.72 2.31 5.23
N GLN A 96 0.95 2.12 6.31
CA GLN A 96 0.34 3.23 7.07
C GLN A 96 1.38 4.21 7.63
N ARG A 97 2.52 3.70 8.15
CA ARG A 97 3.61 4.56 8.64
C ARG A 97 4.22 5.41 7.54
N LYS A 98 4.48 4.80 6.37
CA LYS A 98 5.00 5.52 5.20
C LYS A 98 4.04 6.61 4.73
N LEU A 99 2.74 6.35 4.75
CA LEU A 99 1.74 7.37 4.44
C LEU A 99 1.79 8.53 5.43
N ALA A 100 1.85 8.23 6.73
CA ALA A 100 1.96 9.23 7.78
C ALA A 100 3.23 10.09 7.63
N GLU A 101 4.37 9.49 7.31
CA GLU A 101 5.63 10.20 7.03
C GLU A 101 5.49 11.15 5.83
N ASN A 102 4.81 10.73 4.76
CA ASN A 102 4.51 11.60 3.61
C ASN A 102 3.59 12.78 3.99
N PHE A 103 2.66 12.59 4.94
CA PHE A 103 1.83 13.69 5.45
C PHE A 103 2.64 14.71 6.24
N VAL A 104 3.53 14.26 7.13
CA VAL A 104 4.41 15.14 7.91
C VAL A 104 5.30 15.97 6.99
N SER A 105 5.93 15.31 6.00
CA SER A 105 6.77 16.00 5.02
C SER A 105 6.01 17.06 4.20
N LEU A 106 4.77 16.80 3.79
CA LEU A 106 3.94 17.80 3.08
C LEU A 106 3.46 18.93 3.99
N GLY A 107 3.27 18.67 5.29
CA GLY A 107 2.88 19.66 6.29
C GLY A 107 4.00 20.64 6.62
N ASP A 108 5.24 20.15 6.72
CA ASP A 108 6.42 20.96 7.02
C ASP A 108 6.83 21.87 5.84
N VAL A 109 6.52 21.50 4.59
CA VAL A 109 6.75 22.35 3.41
C VAL A 109 5.71 23.47 3.28
N ALA A 110 4.54 23.31 3.90
CA ALA A 110 3.43 24.26 3.83
C ALA A 110 3.41 25.28 4.98
N LYS A 111 4.36 25.19 5.91
CA LYS A 111 4.50 26.05 7.09
C LYS A 111 5.66 27.02 6.92
#